data_AF-A0A8C3UX44-F1
#
_entry.id   AF-A0A8C3UX44-F1
#
_cell.length_a   1.000
_cell.length_b   1.000
_cell.length_c   1.000
_cell.angle_alpha   90.00
_cell.angle_beta   90.00
_cell.angle_gamma   90.00
#
_symmetry.space_group_name_H-M   'P 1'
#
loop_
_entity.id
_entity.type
_entity.pdbx_description
1 polymer ?
#
loop_
_entity_poly.entity_id
_entity_poly.type
_entity_poly.pdbx_seq_one_letter_code
_entity_poly.pdbx_strand_id
1 'polypeptide(L)'
;MSPWGRCPLVEDSFSRLGSQSNVYGLTALAGPGTGPGGLLAAALKGKVLLFRYLQLRPRLRPLAREMQFTYIPVDAEIVSIDSFPKSPPQRGLVVGITFIKDSGDKPSPFLNIYCDYEPGCEFDLDSVAQSCLNLELHFTPFQLCHAQ
;
A
#
# COMPACT_ATOMS: atom_id res chain seq x y z
N MET A 1 11.36 26.63 -33.37
CA MET A 1 10.37 26.20 -32.36
C MET A 1 9.94 24.80 -32.72
N SER A 2 10.11 23.82 -31.84
CA SER A 2 9.77 22.42 -32.16
C SER A 2 8.24 22.29 -32.26
N PRO A 3 7.69 21.61 -33.28
CA PRO A 3 6.24 21.49 -33.51
C PRO A 3 5.54 20.55 -32.52
N TRP A 4 6.29 19.86 -31.67
CA TRP A 4 5.77 19.01 -30.62
C TRP A 4 5.65 19.86 -29.35
N GLY A 5 4.41 20.15 -28.95
CA GLY A 5 4.11 20.74 -27.64
C GLY A 5 4.86 19.98 -26.55
N ARG A 6 5.25 20.69 -25.48
CA ARG A 6 5.99 20.11 -24.34
C ARG A 6 5.36 18.76 -23.98
N CYS A 7 6.16 17.70 -23.97
CA CYS A 7 5.71 16.36 -23.60
C CYS A 7 4.92 16.45 -22.29
N PRO A 8 3.67 15.96 -22.19
CA PRO A 8 2.82 16.12 -21.01
C PRO A 8 3.38 15.43 -19.74
N LEU A 9 4.47 14.67 -19.88
CA LEU A 9 5.12 13.85 -18.86
C LEU A 9 6.31 14.56 -18.18
N VAL A 10 6.36 15.89 -18.13
CA VAL A 10 7.52 16.66 -17.61
C VAL A 10 7.84 16.32 -16.14
N GLU A 11 6.88 15.79 -15.38
CA GLU A 11 7.05 15.39 -13.98
C GLU A 11 6.85 13.88 -13.74
N ASP A 12 7.06 13.06 -14.77
CA ASP A 12 6.94 11.62 -14.63
C ASP A 12 8.13 11.01 -13.91
N SER A 13 7.83 10.03 -13.08
CA SER A 13 8.80 9.31 -12.25
C SER A 13 8.68 7.82 -12.52
N PHE A 14 9.81 7.16 -12.78
CA PHE A 14 9.84 5.71 -12.97
C PHE A 14 10.46 5.03 -11.76
N SER A 15 9.85 3.94 -11.32
CA SER A 15 10.40 3.03 -10.32
C SER A 15 10.01 1.61 -10.68
N ARG A 16 10.99 0.69 -10.58
CA ARG A 16 10.79 -0.71 -10.96
C ARG A 16 10.35 -1.52 -9.74
N LEU A 17 9.37 -2.40 -9.91
CA LEU A 17 9.03 -3.42 -8.92
C LEU A 17 10.07 -4.55 -8.95
N GLY A 18 10.51 -5.03 -7.79
CA GLY A 18 11.48 -6.13 -7.68
C GLY A 18 10.91 -7.49 -8.10
N SER A 19 9.59 -7.60 -8.22
CA SER A 19 8.86 -8.77 -8.71
C SER A 19 7.55 -8.33 -9.36
N GLN A 20 6.86 -9.26 -10.01
CA GLN A 20 5.53 -9.02 -10.56
C GLN A 20 4.54 -8.57 -9.47
N SER A 21 3.55 -7.79 -9.88
CA SER A 21 2.35 -7.41 -9.12
C SER A 21 1.11 -7.77 -9.95
N ASN A 22 -0.08 -7.48 -9.45
CA ASN A 22 -1.35 -7.71 -10.13
C ASN A 22 -2.24 -6.45 -10.03
N VAL A 23 -3.40 -6.47 -10.70
CA VAL A 23 -4.33 -5.32 -10.78
C VAL A 23 -4.94 -4.91 -9.42
N TYR A 24 -4.93 -5.81 -8.43
CA TYR A 24 -5.40 -5.60 -7.06
C TYR A 24 -4.24 -5.39 -6.07
N GLY A 25 -3.01 -5.36 -6.56
CA GLY A 25 -1.81 -5.07 -5.80
C GLY A 25 -1.53 -3.58 -5.64
N LEU A 26 -2.50 -2.71 -5.92
CA LEU A 26 -2.36 -1.26 -5.88
C LEU A 26 -3.49 -0.64 -5.06
N THR A 27 -3.15 0.26 -4.14
CA THR A 27 -4.16 1.07 -3.44
C THR A 27 -3.68 2.51 -3.25
N ALA A 28 -4.59 3.46 -3.45
CA ALA A 28 -4.31 4.87 -3.26
C ALA A 28 -4.44 5.23 -1.78
N LEU A 29 -3.43 5.92 -1.26
CA LEU A 29 -3.47 6.49 0.07
C LEU A 29 -4.08 7.89 0.02
N ALA A 30 -5.19 8.07 0.70
CA ALA A 30 -5.72 9.39 0.99
C ALA A 30 -4.68 10.16 1.83
N GLY A 31 -4.22 11.30 1.33
CA GLY A 31 -3.36 12.19 2.11
C GLY A 31 -4.16 12.81 3.27
N PRO A 32 -3.53 13.13 4.41
CA PRO A 32 -4.19 13.95 5.42
C PRO A 32 -4.50 15.34 4.83
N GLY A 33 -5.79 15.65 4.64
CA GLY A 33 -6.26 16.92 4.07
C GLY A 33 -6.09 17.04 2.55
N THR A 34 -5.60 18.19 2.07
CA THR A 34 -5.40 18.52 0.65
C THR A 34 -3.99 18.17 0.12
N GLY A 35 -3.18 17.48 0.93
CA GLY A 35 -1.81 17.12 0.57
C GLY A 35 -1.75 16.05 -0.54
N PRO A 36 -0.61 15.91 -1.23
CA PRO A 36 -0.43 14.87 -2.23
C PRO A 36 -0.61 13.50 -1.57
N GLY A 37 -1.53 12.72 -2.14
CA GLY A 37 -1.77 11.33 -1.78
C GLY A 37 -0.53 10.47 -2.02
N GLY A 38 -0.63 9.20 -1.65
CA GLY A 38 0.38 8.19 -1.94
C GLY A 38 -0.22 7.02 -2.71
N LEU A 39 0.64 6.10 -3.12
CA LEU A 39 0.23 4.82 -3.69
C LEU A 39 1.03 3.73 -3.00
N LEU A 40 0.35 2.70 -2.51
CA LEU A 40 0.99 1.44 -2.11
C LEU A 40 0.91 0.48 -3.28
N ALA A 41 2.03 -0.18 -3.57
CA ALA A 41 2.10 -1.27 -4.53
C ALA A 41 2.67 -2.52 -3.87
N ALA A 42 1.82 -3.52 -3.71
CA ALA A 42 2.19 -4.86 -3.30
C ALA A 42 2.73 -5.66 -4.50
N ALA A 43 3.81 -6.39 -4.29
CA ALA A 43 4.39 -7.32 -5.25
C ALA A 43 4.33 -8.75 -4.69
N LEU A 44 4.35 -9.74 -5.58
CA LEU A 44 4.11 -11.16 -5.25
C LEU A 44 5.12 -11.81 -4.29
N LYS A 45 6.21 -11.15 -3.90
CA LYS A 45 7.22 -11.70 -2.96
C LYS A 45 7.21 -10.98 -1.61
N GLY A 46 6.03 -10.79 -1.03
CA GLY A 46 5.85 -10.14 0.27
C GLY A 46 6.24 -8.65 0.34
N LYS A 47 6.63 -8.02 -0.77
CA LYS A 47 7.12 -6.63 -0.78
C LYS A 47 6.00 -5.64 -1.03
N VAL A 48 5.94 -4.58 -0.24
CA VAL A 48 5.08 -3.43 -0.49
C VAL A 48 5.94 -2.19 -0.70
N LEU A 49 5.65 -1.42 -1.74
CA LEU A 49 6.35 -0.17 -2.08
C LEU A 49 5.40 1.01 -1.90
N LEU A 50 5.86 2.03 -1.19
CA LEU A 50 5.22 3.33 -1.11
C LEU A 50 5.78 4.24 -2.21
N PHE A 51 4.89 4.77 -3.04
CA PHE A 51 5.16 5.86 -3.96
C PHE A 51 4.50 7.14 -3.47
N ARG A 52 5.26 8.24 -3.42
CA ARG A 52 4.74 9.55 -3.03
C ARG A 52 5.55 10.66 -3.67
N TYR A 53 4.93 11.81 -3.92
CA TYR A 53 5.65 13.04 -4.19
C TYR A 53 5.85 13.85 -2.91
N LEU A 54 7.11 14.19 -2.63
CA LEU A 54 7.48 15.13 -1.58
C LEU A 54 7.43 16.54 -2.14
N GLN A 55 6.64 17.41 -1.50
CA GLN A 55 6.53 18.82 -1.87
C GLN A 55 7.74 19.60 -1.31
N LEU A 56 8.73 19.87 -2.16
CA LEU A 56 9.91 20.68 -1.83
C LEU A 56 9.84 21.98 -2.64
N ARG A 57 9.04 22.97 -2.21
CA ARG A 57 8.85 24.22 -2.99
C ARG A 57 10.20 24.76 -3.52
N PRO A 58 10.38 24.95 -4.85
CA PRO A 58 9.41 24.94 -5.95
C PRO A 58 9.29 23.62 -6.75
N ARG A 59 9.87 22.50 -6.29
CA ARG A 59 9.93 21.22 -7.02
C ARG A 59 9.19 20.09 -6.30
N LEU A 60 8.66 19.15 -7.07
CA LEU A 60 8.26 17.84 -6.56
C LEU A 60 9.43 16.88 -6.61
N ARG A 61 9.59 16.07 -5.58
CA ARG A 61 10.56 14.97 -5.57
C ARG A 61 9.83 13.64 -5.42
N PRO A 62 9.94 12.72 -6.39
CA PRO A 62 9.40 11.38 -6.22
C PRO A 62 10.16 10.63 -5.11
N LEU A 63 9.40 9.89 -4.32
CA LEU A 63 9.87 8.94 -3.33
C LEU A 63 9.29 7.58 -3.66
N ALA A 64 10.17 6.58 -3.77
CA ALA A 64 9.82 5.17 -3.79
C ALA A 64 10.54 4.51 -2.61
N ARG A 65 9.78 3.94 -1.67
CA ARG A 65 10.31 3.36 -0.43
C ARG A 65 9.68 1.99 -0.20
N GLU A 66 10.49 0.98 0.11
CA GLU A 66 9.98 -0.33 0.55
C GLU A 66 9.41 -0.19 1.96
N MET A 67 8.19 -0.69 2.16
CA MET A 67 7.46 -0.71 3.42
C MET A 67 7.49 -2.12 4.00
N GLN A 68 7.83 -2.23 5.29
CA GLN A 68 7.84 -3.49 6.01
C GLN A 68 6.58 -3.59 6.88
N PHE A 69 5.60 -4.36 6.40
CA PHE A 69 4.43 -4.74 7.18
C PHE A 69 4.76 -5.96 8.04
N THR A 70 4.47 -5.89 9.33
CA THR A 70 4.72 -7.00 10.24
C THR A 70 3.84 -8.20 9.89
N TYR A 71 4.30 -9.40 10.22
CA TYR A 71 3.56 -10.66 10.01
C TYR A 71 3.20 -10.99 8.55
N ILE A 72 3.96 -10.46 7.57
CA ILE A 72 3.98 -10.95 6.19
C ILE A 72 5.26 -11.76 5.97
N PRO A 73 5.18 -13.07 5.73
CA PRO A 73 6.35 -13.88 5.37
C PRO A 73 7.03 -13.39 4.09
N VAL A 74 8.35 -13.54 4.00
CA VAL A 74 9.15 -13.08 2.83
C VAL A 74 8.76 -13.80 1.54
N ASP A 75 8.33 -15.04 1.67
CA ASP A 75 7.89 -15.94 0.61
C ASP A 75 6.36 -15.92 0.40
N ALA A 76 5.63 -15.04 1.10
CA ALA A 76 4.20 -14.90 0.91
C ALA A 76 3.85 -14.24 -0.43
N GLU A 77 2.86 -14.81 -1.11
CA GLU A 77 2.30 -14.23 -2.32
C GLU A 77 1.18 -13.25 -1.96
N ILE A 78 1.46 -11.94 -2.05
CA ILE A 78 0.42 -10.93 -1.82
C ILE A 78 -0.61 -11.00 -2.94
N VAL A 79 -1.87 -11.22 -2.57
CA VAL A 79 -3.01 -11.36 -3.47
C VAL A 79 -3.63 -10.00 -3.74
N SER A 80 -3.96 -9.25 -2.69
CA SER A 80 -4.53 -7.90 -2.84
C SER A 80 -4.21 -7.00 -1.65
N ILE A 81 -4.26 -5.70 -1.90
CA ILE A 81 -4.09 -4.65 -0.89
C ILE A 81 -5.18 -3.61 -1.07
N ASP A 82 -5.75 -3.14 0.03
CA ASP A 82 -6.63 -1.98 0.03
C ASP A 82 -6.34 -1.08 1.23
N SER A 83 -6.71 0.19 1.12
CA SER A 83 -6.53 1.16 2.18
C SER A 83 -7.67 2.17 2.19
N PHE A 84 -8.10 2.55 3.39
CA PHE A 84 -9.16 3.54 3.55
C PHE A 84 -8.98 4.33 4.85
N PRO A 85 -9.39 5.60 4.88
CA PRO A 85 -9.46 6.36 6.13
C PRO A 85 -10.66 5.91 6.96
N LYS A 86 -10.48 5.81 8.29
CA LYS A 86 -11.59 5.58 9.24
C LYS A 86 -12.62 6.72 9.14
N SER A 87 -13.89 6.38 9.34
CA SER A 87 -14.98 7.35 9.34
C SER A 87 -15.02 8.19 10.63
N PRO A 88 -15.49 9.45 10.57
CA PRO A 88 -15.66 10.27 11.77
C PRO A 88 -16.60 9.61 12.80
N PRO A 89 -16.35 9.77 14.12
CA PRO A 89 -15.34 10.63 14.75
C PRO A 89 -13.94 10.01 14.85
N GLN A 90 -13.80 8.74 14.44
CA GLN A 90 -12.50 8.07 14.41
C GLN A 90 -11.62 8.71 13.34
N ARG A 91 -10.31 8.60 13.51
CA ARG A 91 -9.31 9.09 12.57
C ARG A 91 -8.29 8.00 12.34
N GLY A 92 -7.65 8.06 11.17
CA GLY A 92 -6.53 7.20 10.83
C GLY A 92 -6.75 6.34 9.62
N LEU A 93 -5.68 5.67 9.23
CA LEU A 93 -5.62 4.82 8.07
C LEU A 93 -5.78 3.36 8.49
N VAL A 94 -6.59 2.63 7.73
CA VAL A 94 -6.61 1.18 7.75
C VAL A 94 -5.99 0.68 6.45
N VAL A 95 -5.12 -0.31 6.55
CA VAL A 95 -4.57 -1.04 5.40
C VAL A 95 -4.91 -2.51 5.58
N GLY A 96 -5.57 -3.10 4.59
CA GLY A 96 -5.81 -4.53 4.51
C GLY A 96 -4.86 -5.15 3.49
N ILE A 97 -4.17 -6.24 3.85
CA ILE A 97 -3.33 -7.01 2.94
C ILE A 97 -3.74 -8.47 3.01
N THR A 98 -4.04 -9.05 1.85
CA THR A 98 -4.26 -10.49 1.73
C THR A 98 -3.08 -11.15 1.06
N PHE A 99 -2.68 -12.30 1.57
CA PHE A 99 -1.58 -13.06 1.02
C PHE A 99 -1.79 -14.56 1.20
N ILE A 100 -1.13 -15.34 0.36
CA ILE A 100 -1.06 -16.79 0.48
C ILE A 100 0.28 -17.14 1.10
N LYS A 101 0.24 -17.91 2.18
CA LYS A 101 1.42 -18.53 2.76
C LYS A 101 1.54 -19.95 2.21
N ASP A 102 2.64 -20.25 1.54
CA ASP A 102 2.97 -21.62 1.18
C ASP A 102 3.54 -22.33 2.42
N SER A 103 2.78 -23.30 2.95
CA SER A 103 3.18 -24.09 4.12
C SER A 103 3.65 -25.50 3.77
N GLY A 104 3.82 -25.81 2.48
CA GLY A 104 4.25 -27.12 1.99
C GLY A 104 3.14 -28.16 1.84
N ASP A 105 2.16 -28.20 2.75
CA ASP A 105 1.02 -29.12 2.65
C ASP A 105 -0.16 -28.50 1.89
N LYS A 106 -0.47 -27.23 2.20
CA LYS A 106 -1.53 -26.48 1.52
C LYS A 106 -1.24 -24.97 1.56
N PRO A 107 -1.47 -24.24 0.45
CA PRO A 107 -1.50 -22.78 0.50
C PRO A 107 -2.65 -22.30 1.39
N SER A 108 -2.32 -21.56 2.45
CA SER A 108 -3.31 -20.95 3.35
C SER A 108 -3.41 -19.44 3.07
N PRO A 109 -4.59 -18.92 2.72
CA PRO A 109 -4.81 -17.49 2.55
C PRO A 109 -5.02 -16.81 3.91
N PHE A 110 -4.45 -15.62 4.07
CA PHE A 110 -4.58 -14.79 5.26
C PHE A 110 -5.01 -13.37 4.87
N LEU A 111 -5.65 -12.68 5.81
CA LEU A 111 -5.91 -11.25 5.80
C LEU A 111 -5.22 -10.64 7.02
N ASN A 112 -4.29 -9.72 6.78
CA ASN A 112 -3.77 -8.83 7.81
C ASN A 112 -4.44 -7.48 7.70
N ILE A 113 -4.92 -6.97 8.83
CA ILE A 113 -5.50 -5.64 8.97
C ILE A 113 -4.57 -4.81 9.86
N TYR A 114 -4.09 -3.71 9.32
CA TYR A 114 -3.17 -2.76 9.93
C TYR A 114 -3.92 -1.46 10.20
N CYS A 115 -3.80 -0.91 11.40
CA CYS A 115 -4.34 0.40 11.74
C CYS A 115 -3.56 1.05 12.89
N ASP A 116 -3.70 2.36 13.04
CA ASP A 116 -3.02 3.09 14.11
C ASP A 116 -3.33 2.55 15.51
N TYR A 117 -2.29 2.57 16.35
CA TYR A 117 -2.37 2.20 17.77
C TYR A 117 -2.19 3.43 18.68
N GLU A 118 -1.35 4.39 18.28
CA GLU A 118 -0.98 5.56 19.08
C GLU A 118 -1.63 6.86 18.55
N PRO A 119 -2.23 7.69 19.43
CA PRO A 119 -2.74 9.00 19.06
C PRO A 119 -1.65 9.90 18.44
N GLY A 120 -1.96 10.59 17.36
CA GLY A 120 -1.02 11.43 16.60
C GLY A 120 -0.24 10.71 15.50
N CYS A 121 -0.26 9.38 15.46
CA CYS A 121 0.36 8.57 14.41
C CYS A 121 -0.66 8.00 13.41
N GLU A 122 -1.87 8.56 13.35
CA GLU A 122 -3.01 7.91 12.70
C GLU A 122 -2.82 7.71 11.18
N PHE A 123 -1.91 8.48 10.56
CA PHE A 123 -1.55 8.40 9.14
C PHE A 123 -0.07 8.09 8.91
N ASP A 124 0.68 7.76 9.97
CA ASP A 124 2.07 7.35 9.84
C ASP A 124 2.13 5.88 9.42
N LEU A 125 2.49 5.65 8.16
CA LEU A 125 2.57 4.30 7.59
C LEU A 125 3.59 3.41 8.30
N ASP A 126 4.67 3.99 8.83
CA ASP A 126 5.68 3.21 9.54
C ASP A 126 5.08 2.66 10.85
N SER A 127 4.28 3.47 11.56
CA SER A 127 3.53 3.04 12.76
C SER A 127 2.38 2.09 12.43
N VAL A 128 1.57 2.39 11.40
CA VAL A 128 0.45 1.53 10.96
C VAL A 128 0.95 0.13 10.62
N ALA A 129 2.08 0.02 9.91
CA ALA A 129 2.66 -1.24 9.49
C ALA A 129 3.16 -2.14 10.64
N GLN A 130 3.27 -1.61 11.88
CA GLN A 130 3.64 -2.40 13.07
C GLN A 130 2.45 -3.07 13.76
N SER A 131 1.26 -2.47 13.69
CA SER A 131 0.02 -3.08 14.19
C SER A 131 -0.38 -4.26 13.32
N CYS A 132 -0.99 -5.32 13.85
CA CYS A 132 -1.53 -6.36 12.96
C CYS A 132 -2.62 -7.17 13.64
N LEU A 133 -3.81 -7.18 13.05
CA LEU A 133 -4.80 -8.22 13.24
C LEU A 133 -4.66 -9.22 12.09
N ASN A 134 -4.18 -10.43 12.38
CA ASN A 134 -4.02 -11.51 11.41
C ASN A 134 -5.22 -12.47 11.48
N LEU A 135 -5.80 -12.79 10.32
CA LEU A 135 -6.94 -13.69 10.17
C LEU A 135 -6.63 -14.73 9.10
N GLU A 136 -6.76 -16.02 9.42
CA GLU A 136 -6.75 -17.08 8.41
C GLU A 136 -8.10 -17.13 7.70
N LEU A 137 -8.08 -17.28 6.38
CA LEU A 137 -9.27 -17.36 5.54
C LEU A 137 -9.46 -18.78 5.01
N HIS A 138 -10.72 -19.15 4.76
CA HIS A 138 -11.05 -20.41 4.10
C HIS A 138 -11.21 -20.28 2.57
N PHE A 139 -10.91 -19.10 2.01
CA PHE A 139 -10.96 -18.79 0.58
C PHE A 139 -9.91 -17.74 0.21
N THR A 140 -9.61 -17.60 -1.09
CA THR A 140 -8.66 -16.59 -1.62
C THR A 140 -9.40 -15.31 -2.03
N PRO A 141 -9.22 -14.17 -1.32
CA PRO A 141 -9.84 -12.90 -1.69
C PRO A 141 -9.02 -12.17 -2.77
N PHE A 142 -9.43 -12.29 -4.03
CA PHE A 142 -8.71 -11.66 -5.14
C PHE A 142 -8.74 -10.13 -5.11
N GLN A 143 -9.78 -9.52 -4.54
CA GLN A 143 -9.88 -8.08 -4.38
C GLN A 143 -10.37 -7.77 -2.97
N LEU A 144 -9.62 -6.93 -2.26
CA LEU A 144 -10.11 -6.26 -1.06
C LEU A 144 -10.85 -4.99 -1.46
N CYS A 145 -11.95 -4.74 -0.78
CA CYS A 145 -12.65 -3.46 -0.82
C CYS A 145 -13.22 -3.16 0.57
N HIS A 146 -13.14 -1.90 0.96
CA HIS A 146 -13.92 -1.40 2.09
C HIS A 146 -15.39 -1.20 1.68
N ALA A 147 -16.31 -1.73 2.49
CA ALA A 147 -17.74 -1.47 2.40
C ALA A 147 -18.19 -0.69 3.65
N GLN A 148 -18.96 0.37 3.42
CA GLN A 148 -19.49 1.28 4.46
C GLN A 148 -20.92 0.91 4.85
#